data_AF-A0AAP2F0P6-F1
#
_entry.id   AF-A0AAP2F0P6-F1
#
_cell.length_a   1.000
_cell.length_b   1.000
_cell.length_c   1.000
_cell.angle_alpha   90.00
_cell.angle_beta   90.00
_cell.angle_gamma   90.00
#
_symmetry.space_group_name_H-M   'P 1'
#
loop_
_entity.id
_entity.type
_entity.pdbx_description
1 polymer ?
#
loop_
_entity_poly.entity_id
_entity_poly.type
_entity_poly.pdbx_seq_one_letter_code
_entity_poly.pdbx_strand_id
1 'polypeptide(L)'
;MTHNKKWVFSQLVKDSNDLSQLIAYAIYKADKDGVAIGYRAQGKSQAEIQAKLDDYHDSVATTPRLQQSCHERASALIFTLVNDIAAETQQKAAQQINAINTEHKKALAKEGKKALEEYHKKIKQSVAEKQTKWEWLKEFTVSGFSGVWATIVLIVAVWIISMAAAPKSERDHLTGNLFQRMWNYANSSPLPEAEAANGTDSTKATSGQPAKP
;
A
#
# COMPACT_ATOMS: atom_id res chain seq x y z
N MET A 1 39.67 -68.03 -21.88
CA MET A 1 38.55 -67.08 -22.08
C MET A 1 38.77 -65.91 -21.14
N THR A 2 39.11 -64.73 -21.66
CA THR A 2 39.29 -63.53 -20.84
C THR A 2 37.92 -63.03 -20.39
N HIS A 3 37.54 -63.30 -19.14
CA HIS A 3 36.34 -62.68 -18.56
C HIS A 3 36.51 -61.16 -18.60
N ASN A 4 35.72 -60.49 -19.42
CA ASN A 4 35.69 -59.04 -19.50
C ASN A 4 35.11 -58.52 -18.18
N LYS A 5 35.97 -58.04 -17.28
CA LYS A 5 35.59 -57.55 -15.96
C LYS A 5 34.65 -56.36 -16.12
N LYS A 6 33.39 -56.52 -15.71
CA LYS A 6 32.41 -55.43 -15.73
C LYS A 6 32.63 -54.54 -14.50
N TRP A 7 32.85 -53.26 -14.74
CA TRP A 7 32.95 -52.26 -13.68
C TRP A 7 31.58 -51.65 -13.41
N VAL A 8 31.12 -51.68 -12.16
CA VAL A 8 29.82 -51.09 -11.76
C VAL A 8 29.69 -49.63 -12.19
N PHE A 9 30.75 -48.83 -12.07
CA PHE A 9 30.75 -47.44 -12.54
C PHE A 9 30.36 -47.34 -14.02
N SER A 10 31.01 -48.11 -14.91
CA SER A 10 30.69 -48.12 -16.34
C SER A 10 29.32 -48.73 -16.65
N GLN A 11 28.72 -49.49 -15.72
CA GLN A 11 27.37 -50.01 -15.88
C GLN A 11 26.31 -48.99 -15.49
N LEU A 12 26.51 -48.26 -14.39
CA LEU A 12 25.57 -47.26 -13.88
C LEU A 12 25.76 -45.87 -14.51
N VAL A 13 26.99 -45.51 -14.89
CA VAL A 13 27.34 -44.18 -15.39
C VAL A 13 27.77 -44.31 -16.85
N LYS A 14 26.85 -44.00 -17.75
CA LYS A 14 27.05 -43.87 -19.19
C LYS A 14 27.42 -42.45 -19.58
N ASP A 15 26.88 -41.46 -18.86
CA ASP A 15 27.22 -40.05 -18.99
C ASP A 15 27.67 -39.51 -17.63
N SER A 16 28.90 -39.02 -17.57
CA SER A 16 29.47 -38.44 -16.35
C SER A 16 28.88 -37.08 -15.99
N ASN A 17 28.09 -36.47 -16.87
CA ASN A 17 27.36 -35.22 -16.60
C ASN A 17 25.92 -35.48 -16.13
N ASP A 18 25.45 -36.73 -16.17
CA ASP A 18 24.13 -37.09 -15.66
C ASP A 18 24.20 -37.27 -14.13
N LEU A 19 23.68 -36.28 -13.42
CA LEU A 19 23.61 -36.28 -11.96
C LEU A 19 22.86 -37.51 -11.40
N SER A 20 21.80 -37.97 -12.07
CA SER A 20 21.04 -39.15 -11.63
C SER A 20 21.90 -40.41 -11.67
N GLN A 21 22.74 -40.55 -12.71
CA GLN A 21 23.66 -41.68 -12.84
C GLN A 21 24.79 -41.62 -11.81
N LEU A 22 25.33 -40.43 -11.55
CA LEU A 22 26.33 -40.22 -10.49
C LEU A 22 25.76 -40.55 -9.10
N ILE A 23 24.53 -40.13 -8.82
CA ILE A 23 23.83 -40.45 -7.57
C ILE A 23 23.57 -41.96 -7.49
N ALA A 24 23.18 -42.62 -8.58
CA ALA A 24 23.01 -44.08 -8.61
C ALA A 24 24.32 -44.81 -8.24
N TYR A 25 25.46 -44.34 -8.72
CA TYR A 25 26.76 -44.88 -8.33
C TYR A 25 27.10 -44.60 -6.85
N ALA A 26 26.79 -43.41 -6.33
CA ALA A 26 26.96 -43.10 -4.92
C ALA A 26 26.10 -44.00 -4.01
N ILE A 27 24.86 -44.27 -4.42
CA ILE A 27 23.96 -45.22 -3.75
C ILE A 27 24.57 -46.61 -3.71
N TYR A 28 25.08 -47.12 -4.85
CA TYR A 28 25.79 -48.40 -4.88
C TYR A 28 26.95 -48.44 -3.87
N LYS A 29 27.74 -47.36 -3.78
CA LYS A 29 28.87 -47.28 -2.84
C LYS A 29 28.40 -47.29 -1.39
N ALA A 30 27.30 -46.59 -1.07
CA ALA A 30 26.70 -46.60 0.25
C ALA A 30 26.17 -47.99 0.63
N ASP A 31 25.47 -48.68 -0.29
CA ASP A 31 25.00 -50.04 -0.04
C ASP A 31 26.16 -51.03 0.17
N LYS A 32 27.22 -50.90 -0.64
CA LYS A 32 28.43 -51.72 -0.50
C LYS A 32 29.10 -51.51 0.86
N ASP A 33 29.13 -50.28 1.36
CA ASP A 33 29.62 -49.99 2.72
C ASP A 33 28.67 -50.56 3.79
N GLY A 34 27.36 -50.45 3.60
CA GLY A 34 26.35 -51.08 4.47
C GLY A 34 26.53 -52.60 4.59
N VAL A 35 26.85 -53.28 3.49
CA VAL A 35 27.25 -54.70 3.49
C VAL A 35 28.49 -54.89 4.37
N ALA A 36 29.55 -54.11 4.16
CA ALA A 36 30.78 -54.24 4.96
C ALA A 36 30.51 -54.05 6.46
N ILE A 37 29.74 -53.03 6.84
CA ILE A 37 29.34 -52.76 8.23
C ILE A 37 28.56 -53.95 8.81
N GLY A 38 27.59 -54.49 8.07
CA GLY A 38 26.80 -55.63 8.51
C GLY A 38 27.64 -56.88 8.80
N TYR A 39 28.61 -57.20 7.94
CA TYR A 39 29.51 -58.35 8.16
C TYR A 39 30.52 -58.10 9.29
N ARG A 40 31.04 -56.87 9.43
CA ARG A 40 31.89 -56.50 10.59
C ARG A 40 31.15 -56.68 11.91
N ALA A 41 29.87 -56.26 11.97
CA ALA A 41 29.04 -56.42 13.16
C ALA A 41 28.80 -57.89 13.53
N GLN A 42 28.90 -58.81 12.56
CA GLN A 42 28.79 -60.27 12.77
C GLN A 42 30.14 -60.91 13.17
N GLY A 43 31.20 -60.13 13.40
CA GLY A 43 32.52 -60.65 13.78
C GLY A 43 33.26 -61.37 12.66
N LYS A 44 32.89 -61.10 11.40
CA LYS A 44 33.51 -61.74 10.23
C LYS A 44 34.93 -61.24 10.00
N SER A 45 35.79 -62.13 9.51
CA SER A 45 37.17 -61.78 9.18
C SER A 45 37.23 -60.84 7.97
N GLN A 46 38.33 -60.11 7.82
CA GLN A 46 38.47 -59.20 6.67
C GLN A 46 38.48 -59.92 5.32
N ALA A 47 39.01 -61.14 5.26
CA ALA A 47 38.99 -61.94 4.04
C ALA A 47 37.55 -62.32 3.64
N GLU A 48 36.72 -62.73 4.61
CA GLU A 48 35.31 -63.04 4.36
C GLU A 48 34.52 -61.79 3.93
N ILE A 49 34.76 -60.65 4.57
CA ILE A 49 34.12 -59.37 4.20
C ILE A 49 34.49 -59.03 2.76
N GLN A 50 35.77 -59.08 2.41
CA GLN A 50 36.23 -58.75 1.06
C GLN A 50 35.58 -59.66 -0.01
N ALA A 51 35.53 -60.97 0.24
CA ALA A 51 34.86 -61.91 -0.66
C ALA A 51 33.38 -61.53 -0.86
N LYS A 52 32.67 -61.13 0.21
CA LYS A 52 31.28 -60.71 0.11
C LYS A 52 31.08 -59.36 -0.59
N LEU A 53 32.04 -58.46 -0.45
CA LEU A 53 32.06 -57.18 -1.16
C LEU A 53 32.31 -57.35 -2.66
N ASP A 54 33.05 -58.39 -3.04
CA ASP A 54 33.29 -58.75 -4.43
C ASP A 54 32.08 -59.47 -5.02
N ASP A 55 31.48 -60.43 -4.31
CA ASP A 55 30.19 -61.05 -4.66
C ASP A 55 29.10 -59.97 -4.93
N TYR A 56 29.02 -58.97 -4.05
CA TYR A 56 28.08 -57.87 -4.18
C TYR A 56 28.40 -56.98 -5.40
N HIS A 57 29.68 -56.66 -5.62
CA HIS A 57 30.10 -55.88 -6.79
C HIS A 57 29.72 -56.59 -8.09
N ASP A 58 30.02 -57.87 -8.20
CA ASP A 58 29.73 -58.66 -9.39
C ASP A 58 28.23 -58.82 -9.62
N SER A 59 27.46 -59.00 -8.55
CA SER A 59 25.99 -59.05 -8.61
C SER A 59 25.43 -57.78 -9.22
N VAL A 60 25.84 -56.61 -8.73
CA VAL A 60 25.39 -55.31 -9.28
C VAL A 60 25.92 -55.09 -10.70
N ALA A 61 27.18 -55.45 -10.99
CA ALA A 61 27.78 -55.26 -12.31
C ALA A 61 27.16 -56.13 -13.41
N THR A 62 26.57 -57.26 -13.04
CA THR A 62 26.05 -58.25 -14.00
C THR A 62 24.53 -58.32 -14.07
N THR A 63 23.81 -57.83 -13.04
CA THR A 63 22.36 -57.95 -12.94
C THR A 63 21.67 -56.63 -13.30
N PRO A 64 20.98 -56.53 -14.46
CA PRO A 64 20.31 -55.29 -14.88
C PRO A 64 19.26 -54.78 -13.89
N ARG A 65 18.55 -55.68 -13.21
CA ARG A 65 17.55 -55.31 -12.21
C ARG A 65 18.15 -54.58 -11.00
N LEU A 66 19.35 -54.97 -10.56
CA LEU A 66 20.03 -54.28 -9.46
C LEU A 66 20.55 -52.91 -9.90
N GLN A 67 20.99 -52.78 -11.15
CA GLN A 67 21.39 -51.50 -11.74
C GLN A 67 20.19 -50.55 -11.81
N GLN A 68 19.07 -51.04 -12.33
CA GLN A 68 17.81 -50.31 -12.40
C GLN A 68 17.35 -49.84 -11.01
N SER A 69 17.44 -50.70 -9.99
CA SER A 69 17.09 -50.32 -8.62
C SER A 69 17.94 -49.15 -8.09
N CYS A 70 19.23 -49.09 -8.44
CA CYS A 70 20.08 -47.95 -8.07
C CYS A 70 19.59 -46.66 -8.77
N HIS A 71 19.23 -46.74 -10.05
CA HIS A 71 18.70 -45.60 -10.81
C HIS A 71 17.33 -45.11 -10.31
N GLU A 72 16.43 -46.03 -9.96
CA GLU A 72 15.12 -45.70 -9.40
C GLU A 72 15.26 -44.99 -8.06
N ARG A 73 16.15 -45.47 -7.18
CA ARG A 73 16.44 -44.81 -5.91
C ARG A 73 17.08 -43.44 -6.09
N ALA A 74 17.98 -43.29 -7.07
CA ALA A 74 18.55 -41.98 -7.42
C ALA A 74 17.46 -40.99 -7.87
N SER A 75 16.56 -41.45 -8.75
CA SER A 75 15.44 -40.66 -9.26
C SER A 75 14.48 -40.26 -8.14
N ALA A 76 14.17 -41.17 -7.23
CA ALA A 76 13.33 -40.90 -6.06
C ALA A 76 13.97 -39.86 -5.12
N LEU A 77 15.28 -39.96 -4.85
CA LEU A 77 15.99 -38.97 -4.03
C LEU A 77 15.98 -37.58 -4.66
N ILE A 78 16.24 -37.48 -5.97
CA ILE A 78 16.19 -36.20 -6.69
C ILE A 78 14.77 -35.61 -6.59
N PHE A 79 13.74 -36.43 -6.82
CA PHE A 79 12.35 -35.98 -6.76
C PHE A 79 11.99 -35.46 -5.36
N THR A 80 12.37 -36.17 -4.30
CA THR A 80 12.17 -35.72 -2.92
C THR A 80 12.87 -34.39 -2.66
N LEU A 81 14.15 -34.26 -3.04
CA LEU A 81 14.91 -33.02 -2.85
C LEU A 81 14.28 -31.83 -3.57
N VAL A 82 13.84 -32.02 -4.83
CA VAL A 82 13.19 -30.96 -5.61
C VAL A 82 11.87 -30.54 -4.95
N ASN A 83 11.07 -31.50 -4.46
CA ASN A 83 9.82 -31.19 -3.78
C ASN A 83 10.04 -30.48 -2.44
N ASP A 84 11.05 -30.88 -1.68
CA ASP A 84 11.41 -30.23 -0.42
C ASP A 84 11.85 -28.78 -0.66
N ILE A 85 12.69 -28.54 -1.68
CA ILE A 85 13.12 -27.18 -2.06
C ILE A 85 11.92 -26.35 -2.54
N ALA A 86 11.01 -26.93 -3.33
CA ALA A 86 9.82 -26.24 -3.81
C ALA A 86 8.90 -25.85 -2.64
N ALA A 87 8.67 -26.77 -1.69
CA ALA A 87 7.88 -26.53 -0.49
C ALA A 87 8.51 -25.44 0.39
N GLU A 88 9.83 -25.49 0.62
CA GLU A 88 10.54 -24.48 1.40
C GLU A 88 10.48 -23.10 0.72
N THR A 89 10.63 -23.06 -0.60
CA THR A 89 10.56 -21.81 -1.38
C THR A 89 9.16 -21.20 -1.31
N GLN A 90 8.12 -22.02 -1.46
CA GLN A 90 6.73 -21.57 -1.33
C GLN A 90 6.44 -21.05 0.08
N GLN A 91 6.95 -21.73 1.11
CA GLN A 91 6.80 -21.31 2.49
C GLN A 91 7.49 -19.96 2.75
N LYS A 92 8.73 -19.78 2.28
CA LYS A 92 9.46 -18.50 2.40
C LYS A 92 8.76 -17.37 1.66
N ALA A 93 8.25 -17.63 0.45
CA ALA A 93 7.49 -16.63 -0.31
C ALA A 93 6.20 -16.23 0.44
N ALA A 94 5.45 -17.20 0.97
CA ALA A 94 4.25 -16.95 1.76
C ALA A 94 4.56 -16.14 3.04
N GLN A 95 5.66 -16.45 3.71
CA GLN A 95 6.13 -15.69 4.87
C GLN A 95 6.46 -14.24 4.52
N GLN A 96 7.17 -14.00 3.41
CA GLN A 96 7.50 -12.64 2.96
C GLN A 96 6.25 -11.86 2.58
N ILE A 97 5.32 -12.47 1.83
CA ILE A 97 4.04 -11.83 1.47
C ILE A 97 3.25 -11.47 2.73
N ASN A 98 3.19 -12.37 3.72
CA ASN A 98 2.50 -12.10 4.97
C ASN A 98 3.18 -11.00 5.78
N ALA A 99 4.52 -10.99 5.86
CA ALA A 99 5.27 -9.92 6.52
C ALA A 99 4.96 -8.57 5.89
N ILE A 100 5.11 -8.45 4.56
CA ILE A 100 4.80 -7.23 3.80
C ILE A 100 3.34 -6.80 4.03
N ASN A 101 2.38 -7.72 3.91
CA ASN A 101 0.97 -7.42 4.13
C ASN A 101 0.69 -6.92 5.54
N THR A 102 1.34 -7.49 6.57
CA THR A 102 1.18 -7.01 7.95
C THR A 102 1.79 -5.64 8.17
N GLU A 103 2.94 -5.34 7.57
CA GLU A 103 3.56 -4.02 7.62
C GLU A 103 2.71 -2.97 6.92
N HIS A 104 2.24 -3.27 5.70
CA HIS A 104 1.36 -2.39 4.94
C HIS A 104 0.04 -2.14 5.66
N LYS A 105 -0.59 -3.17 6.25
CA LYS A 105 -1.81 -2.97 7.07
C LYS A 105 -1.54 -2.08 8.28
N LYS A 106 -0.41 -2.25 8.98
CA LYS A 106 -0.05 -1.39 10.11
C LYS A 106 0.22 0.05 9.66
N ALA A 107 0.88 0.24 8.52
CA ALA A 107 1.15 1.56 7.96
C ALA A 107 -0.15 2.26 7.55
N LEU A 108 -1.04 1.59 6.81
CA LEU A 108 -2.35 2.10 6.44
C LEU A 108 -3.21 2.43 7.66
N ALA A 109 -3.18 1.61 8.72
CA ALA A 109 -3.91 1.89 9.94
C ALA A 109 -3.36 3.13 10.68
N LYS A 110 -2.04 3.36 10.65
CA LYS A 110 -1.42 4.56 11.24
C LYS A 110 -1.76 5.81 10.44
N GLU A 111 -1.62 5.76 9.11
CA GLU A 111 -1.94 6.88 8.22
C GLU A 111 -3.45 7.19 8.25
N GLY A 112 -4.31 6.18 8.27
CA GLY A 112 -5.76 6.35 8.43
C GLY A 112 -6.14 7.02 9.75
N LYS A 113 -5.48 6.67 10.87
CA LYS A 113 -5.69 7.35 12.16
C LYS A 113 -5.26 8.82 12.11
N LYS A 114 -4.09 9.13 11.55
CA LYS A 114 -3.62 10.51 11.37
C LYS A 114 -4.57 11.33 10.51
N ALA A 115 -5.03 10.79 9.38
CA ALA A 115 -5.97 11.46 8.49
C ALA A 115 -7.31 11.75 9.18
N LEU A 116 -7.81 10.81 10.01
CA LEU A 116 -9.04 11.00 10.77
C LEU A 116 -8.90 12.08 11.85
N GLU A 117 -7.74 12.14 12.51
CA GLU A 117 -7.42 13.18 13.50
C GLU A 117 -7.28 14.57 12.85
N GLU A 118 -6.60 14.67 11.71
CA GLU A 118 -6.51 15.92 10.94
C GLU A 118 -7.89 16.38 10.46
N TYR A 119 -8.73 15.46 10.00
CA TYR A 119 -10.09 15.77 9.59
C TYR A 119 -10.93 16.30 10.76
N HIS A 120 -10.88 15.65 11.92
CA HIS A 120 -11.55 16.14 13.13
C HIS A 120 -11.05 17.52 13.57
N LYS A 121 -9.73 17.76 13.48
CA LYS A 121 -9.13 19.07 13.80
C LYS A 121 -9.65 20.15 12.85
N LYS A 122 -9.67 19.88 11.54
CA LYS A 122 -10.21 20.81 10.53
C LYS A 122 -11.70 21.09 10.75
N ILE A 123 -12.50 20.08 11.09
CA ILE A 123 -13.92 20.30 11.44
C ILE A 123 -14.03 21.20 12.66
N LYS A 124 -13.33 20.90 13.77
CA LYS A 124 -13.41 21.72 14.99
C LYS A 124 -12.98 23.18 14.75
N GLN A 125 -11.92 23.39 13.97
CA GLN A 125 -11.48 24.74 13.59
C GLN A 125 -12.53 25.45 12.73
N SER A 126 -13.09 24.78 11.73
CA SER A 126 -14.13 25.36 10.87
C SER A 126 -15.44 25.65 11.61
N VAL A 127 -15.77 24.88 12.65
CA VAL A 127 -16.93 25.11 13.52
C VAL A 127 -16.68 26.32 14.42
N ALA A 128 -15.50 26.42 15.03
CA ALA A 128 -15.12 27.57 15.85
C ALA A 128 -15.12 28.87 15.03
N GLU A 129 -14.52 28.87 13.83
CA GLU A 129 -14.52 30.03 12.94
C GLU A 129 -15.93 30.43 12.47
N LYS A 130 -16.81 29.45 12.22
CA LYS A 130 -18.21 29.74 11.85
C LYS A 130 -19.00 30.32 13.01
N GLN A 131 -18.73 29.91 14.25
CA GLN A 131 -19.39 30.46 15.44
C GLN A 131 -18.97 31.92 15.67
N THR A 132 -17.68 32.24 15.58
CA THR A 132 -17.18 33.62 15.73
C THR A 132 -17.77 34.57 14.68
N LYS A 133 -17.96 34.10 13.44
CA LYS A 133 -18.60 34.90 12.38
C LYS A 133 -20.09 35.16 12.64
N TRP A 134 -20.80 34.18 13.20
CA TRP A 134 -22.23 34.33 13.53
C TRP A 134 -22.47 35.21 14.77
N GLU A 135 -21.58 35.13 15.77
CA GLU A 135 -21.63 35.99 16.95
C GLU A 135 -21.30 37.45 16.57
N TRP A 136 -20.28 37.68 15.75
CA TRP A 136 -19.98 39.00 15.19
C TRP A 136 -21.15 39.58 14.38
N LEU A 137 -21.84 38.76 13.57
CA LEU A 137 -22.99 39.22 12.79
C LEU A 137 -24.18 39.63 13.67
N LYS A 138 -24.42 38.92 14.78
CA LYS A 138 -25.44 39.26 15.77
C LYS A 138 -25.09 40.56 16.51
N GLU A 139 -23.84 40.71 16.91
CA GLU A 139 -23.38 41.94 17.56
C GLU A 139 -23.43 43.15 16.62
N PHE A 140 -23.07 42.98 15.34
CA PHE A 140 -23.17 44.04 14.33
C PHE A 140 -24.63 44.47 14.09
N THR A 141 -25.58 43.54 14.11
CA THR A 141 -27.01 43.87 13.94
C THR A 141 -27.62 44.58 15.16
N VAL A 142 -27.09 44.35 16.36
CA VAL A 142 -27.63 44.95 17.60
C VAL A 142 -26.95 46.28 17.96
N SER A 143 -25.67 46.49 17.60
CA SER A 143 -24.85 47.54 18.22
C SER A 143 -24.78 48.91 17.52
N GLY A 144 -25.27 49.10 16.28
CA GLY A 144 -25.13 50.45 15.71
C GLY A 144 -25.62 50.75 14.29
N PHE A 145 -26.38 49.87 13.63
CA PHE A 145 -26.87 50.12 12.27
C PHE A 145 -28.34 49.70 12.09
N SER A 146 -29.18 49.96 13.10
CA SER A 146 -30.58 49.51 13.13
C SER A 146 -31.45 50.17 12.05
N GLY A 147 -31.18 51.42 11.66
CA GLY A 147 -32.03 52.15 10.70
C GLY A 147 -32.00 51.58 9.29
N VAL A 148 -30.81 51.25 8.78
CA VAL A 148 -30.65 50.71 7.41
C VAL A 148 -31.05 49.24 7.35
N TRP A 149 -30.64 48.43 8.35
CA TRP A 149 -31.00 47.00 8.38
C TRP A 149 -32.48 46.77 8.62
N ALA A 150 -33.15 47.57 9.45
CA ALA A 150 -34.60 47.47 9.62
C ALA A 150 -35.33 47.75 8.30
N THR A 151 -34.84 48.71 7.51
CA THR A 151 -35.40 49.03 6.19
C THR A 151 -35.17 47.91 5.20
N ILE A 152 -33.97 47.31 5.17
CA ILE A 152 -33.68 46.13 4.33
C ILE A 152 -34.56 44.93 4.73
N VAL A 153 -34.71 44.65 6.03
CA VAL A 153 -35.58 43.58 6.53
C VAL A 153 -37.05 43.85 6.20
N LEU A 154 -37.52 45.10 6.32
CA LEU A 154 -38.88 45.50 5.93
C LEU A 154 -39.11 45.31 4.42
N ILE A 155 -38.15 45.72 3.59
CA ILE A 155 -38.21 45.56 2.13
C ILE A 155 -38.27 44.06 1.77
N VAL A 156 -37.46 43.22 2.44
CA VAL A 156 -37.49 41.76 2.25
C VAL A 156 -38.81 41.15 2.74
N ALA A 157 -39.35 41.60 3.86
CA ALA A 157 -40.64 41.12 4.38
C ALA A 157 -41.81 41.48 3.45
N VAL A 158 -41.87 42.72 2.96
CA VAL A 158 -42.85 43.17 1.96
C VAL A 158 -42.69 42.39 0.66
N TRP A 159 -41.44 42.08 0.25
CA TRP A 159 -41.17 41.25 -0.91
C TRP A 159 -41.68 39.81 -0.74
N ILE A 160 -41.44 39.17 0.41
CA ILE A 160 -41.93 37.81 0.71
C ILE A 160 -43.46 37.77 0.71
N ILE A 161 -44.13 38.73 1.34
CA ILE A 161 -45.60 38.82 1.37
C ILE A 161 -46.15 39.05 -0.05
N SER A 162 -45.52 39.91 -0.84
CA SER A 162 -45.90 40.13 -2.24
C SER A 162 -45.71 38.89 -3.10
N MET A 163 -44.63 38.12 -2.87
CA MET A 163 -44.35 36.88 -3.61
C MET A 163 -45.33 35.75 -3.24
N ALA A 164 -45.84 35.73 -2.01
CA ALA A 164 -46.86 34.80 -1.55
C ALA A 164 -48.26 35.12 -2.13
N ALA A 165 -48.58 36.41 -2.33
CA ALA A 165 -49.87 36.85 -2.84
C ALA A 165 -49.95 36.96 -4.39
N ALA A 166 -48.82 37.11 -5.09
CA ALA A 166 -48.81 37.37 -6.54
C ALA A 166 -48.70 36.10 -7.44
N PRO A 167 -49.35 36.08 -8.62
CA PRO A 167 -49.24 34.99 -9.60
C PRO A 167 -47.85 34.93 -10.27
N LYS A 168 -47.45 33.73 -10.75
CA LYS A 168 -46.06 33.41 -11.14
C LYS A 168 -45.44 34.32 -12.20
N SER A 169 -46.21 34.93 -13.09
CA SER A 169 -45.73 35.80 -14.19
C SER A 169 -45.29 37.21 -13.77
N GLU A 170 -45.66 37.66 -12.56
CA GLU A 170 -45.30 39.01 -12.07
C GLU A 170 -44.10 38.99 -11.10
N ARG A 171 -43.72 37.80 -10.61
CA ARG A 171 -42.66 37.63 -9.61
C ARG A 171 -41.28 38.02 -10.15
N ASP A 172 -41.02 37.77 -11.43
CA ASP A 172 -39.72 38.02 -12.05
C ASP A 172 -39.45 39.51 -12.33
N HIS A 173 -40.50 40.30 -12.57
CA HIS A 173 -40.39 41.75 -12.73
C HIS A 173 -40.21 42.48 -11.38
N LEU A 174 -40.78 41.91 -10.30
CA LEU A 174 -40.63 42.41 -8.94
C LEU A 174 -39.22 42.15 -8.38
N THR A 175 -38.59 41.02 -8.69
CA THR A 175 -37.23 40.69 -8.24
C THR A 175 -36.16 41.54 -8.91
N GLY A 176 -36.28 41.78 -10.22
CA GLY A 176 -35.34 42.62 -10.97
C GLY A 176 -35.29 44.06 -10.44
N ASN A 177 -36.45 44.67 -10.21
CA ASN A 177 -36.55 46.03 -9.67
C ASN A 177 -36.06 46.15 -8.21
N LEU A 178 -36.17 45.09 -7.41
CA LEU A 178 -35.73 45.09 -6.01
C LEU A 178 -34.19 45.11 -5.91
N PHE A 179 -33.51 44.27 -6.69
CA PHE A 179 -32.04 44.20 -6.69
C PHE A 179 -31.41 45.53 -7.12
N GLN A 180 -31.99 46.17 -8.13
CA GLN A 180 -31.51 47.46 -8.62
C GLN A 180 -31.73 48.59 -7.61
N ARG A 181 -32.83 48.55 -6.85
CA ARG A 181 -33.07 49.48 -5.73
C ARG A 181 -32.12 49.24 -4.55
N MET A 182 -31.81 47.99 -4.21
CA MET A 182 -30.81 47.68 -3.17
C MET A 182 -29.41 48.13 -3.58
N TRP A 183 -29.02 47.88 -4.84
CA TRP A 183 -27.74 48.32 -5.37
C TRP A 183 -27.61 49.84 -5.32
N ASN A 184 -28.66 50.56 -5.73
CA ASN A 184 -28.66 52.01 -5.67
C ASN A 184 -28.59 52.51 -4.23
N TYR A 185 -29.30 51.91 -3.27
CA TYR A 185 -29.26 52.31 -1.86
C TYR A 185 -27.90 52.07 -1.20
N ALA A 186 -27.24 50.96 -1.52
CA ALA A 186 -25.87 50.68 -1.07
C ALA A 186 -24.86 51.70 -1.63
N ASN A 187 -25.05 52.17 -2.86
CA ASN A 187 -24.18 53.17 -3.52
C ASN A 187 -24.57 54.63 -3.27
N SER A 188 -25.72 54.91 -2.65
CA SER A 188 -26.20 56.28 -2.39
C SER A 188 -26.36 56.59 -0.91
N SER A 189 -25.83 55.75 -0.02
CA SER A 189 -25.75 56.09 1.40
C SER A 189 -24.80 57.28 1.57
N PRO A 190 -25.28 58.44 2.06
CA PRO A 190 -24.38 59.48 2.52
C PRO A 190 -23.71 58.92 3.78
N LEU A 191 -22.42 58.60 3.70
CA LEU A 191 -21.58 58.69 4.89
C LEU A 191 -21.81 60.10 5.44
N PRO A 192 -22.23 60.30 6.70
CA PRO A 192 -22.17 61.63 7.27
C PRO A 192 -20.72 62.07 7.17
N GLU A 193 -20.44 63.06 6.30
CA GLU A 193 -19.25 63.88 6.44
C GLU A 193 -19.31 64.39 7.87
N ALA A 194 -18.43 63.86 8.72
CA ALA A 194 -18.10 64.53 9.95
C ALA A 194 -17.49 65.86 9.53
N GLU A 195 -18.34 66.87 9.33
CA GLU A 195 -17.93 68.26 9.32
C GLU A 195 -17.29 68.53 10.68
N ALA A 196 -15.98 68.39 10.64
CA ALA A 196 -15.04 68.85 11.61
C ALA A 196 -15.21 70.36 11.77
N ALA A 197 -16.08 70.78 12.68
CA ALA A 197 -15.92 72.04 13.37
C ALA A 197 -14.82 71.87 14.43
N ASN A 198 -13.56 71.93 14.00
CA ASN A 198 -12.55 72.81 14.61
C ASN A 198 -11.15 72.55 14.05
N GLY A 199 -10.57 73.61 13.48
CA GLY A 199 -9.18 73.95 13.74
C GLY A 199 -8.22 73.74 12.57
N THR A 200 -7.93 74.86 11.90
CA THR A 200 -6.57 75.36 11.57
C THR A 200 -5.67 74.46 10.72
N ASP A 201 -4.98 74.89 9.69
CA ASP A 201 -4.79 76.14 8.96
C ASP A 201 -3.82 75.73 7.83
N SER A 202 -3.87 76.41 6.70
CA SER A 202 -2.80 76.62 5.69
C SER A 202 -1.54 75.72 5.77
N THR A 203 -1.02 75.08 4.71
CA THR A 203 -0.49 75.76 3.52
C THR A 203 -0.05 74.74 2.43
N LYS A 204 -0.63 74.87 1.23
CA LYS A 204 -0.03 74.91 -0.13
C LYS A 204 1.39 74.33 -0.39
N ALA A 205 1.49 73.42 -1.37
CA ALA A 205 2.40 73.40 -2.57
C ALA A 205 2.81 71.96 -2.95
N THR A 206 2.26 71.35 -4.01
CA THR A 206 2.62 71.45 -5.45
C THR A 206 3.66 70.40 -5.92
N SER A 207 3.18 69.55 -6.83
CA SER A 207 3.85 68.98 -8.02
C SER A 207 4.85 67.81 -7.90
N GLY A 208 4.55 66.75 -8.68
CA GLY A 208 5.57 66.15 -9.56
C GLY A 208 5.83 64.65 -9.41
N GLN A 209 4.93 63.86 -9.99
CA GLN A 209 5.08 62.60 -10.77
C GLN A 209 6.50 62.03 -11.11
N PRO A 210 6.58 60.83 -11.72
CA PRO A 210 7.00 59.54 -11.15
C PRO A 210 8.38 59.04 -11.68
N ALA A 211 8.88 57.90 -11.18
CA ALA A 211 9.38 56.79 -12.02
C ALA A 211 10.04 55.67 -11.19
N LYS A 212 9.67 54.44 -11.54
CA LYS A 212 10.41 53.17 -11.37
C LYS A 212 11.70 53.19 -12.25
N PRO A 213 12.67 52.26 -12.14
CA PRO A 213 12.54 50.84 -11.79
C PRO A 213 13.09 50.43 -10.43
#